data_AF-A0A8J3W1V3-F1
#
_entry.id   AF-A0A8J3W1V3-F1
#
_cell.length_a   1.000
_cell.length_b   1.000
_cell.length_c   1.000
_cell.angle_alpha   90.00
_cell.angle_beta   90.00
_cell.angle_gamma   90.00
#
_symmetry.space_group_name_H-M   'P 1'
#
loop_
_entity.id
_entity.type
_entity.pdbx_description
1 polymer ?
#
loop_
_entity_poly.entity_id
_entity_poly.type
_entity_poly.pdbx_seq_one_letter_code
_entity_poly.pdbx_strand_id
1 'polypeptide(L)' 'MEYVGFVKPGGYDQVVFRGDVAAREFIAFWLKDDRVLAGMNVNIWDVIEPIEELIRARTPVDPRALADPDQPLDHLPR' A
#
# COMPACT_ATOMS: atom_id res chain seq x y z
N MET A 1 12.20 -4.45 6.80
CA MET A 1 11.02 -4.83 6.00
C MET A 1 9.94 -5.22 6.96
N GLU A 2 8.73 -4.74 6.74
CA GLU A 2 7.57 -5.04 7.56
C GLU A 2 6.33 -5.26 6.69
N TYR A 3 5.37 -6.03 7.20
CA TYR A 3 4.12 -6.37 6.53
C TYR A 3 2.97 -6.12 7.49
N VAL A 4 1.92 -5.45 7.02
CA VAL A 4 0.80 -5.02 7.85
C VAL A 4 -0.52 -5.34 7.13
N GLY A 5 -1.53 -5.75 7.90
CA GLY A 5 -2.82 -6.22 7.39
C GLY A 5 -2.85 -7.71 7.12
N PHE A 6 -3.85 -8.16 6.36
CA PHE A 6 -4.01 -9.58 6.06
C PHE A 6 -4.71 -9.79 4.72
N VAL A 7 -4.17 -10.69 3.91
CA VAL A 7 -4.73 -11.09 2.62
C VAL A 7 -4.80 -12.62 2.58
N LYS A 8 -6.01 -13.15 2.35
CA LYS A 8 -6.16 -14.59 2.08
C LYS A 8 -5.57 -14.92 0.71
N PRO A 9 -5.04 -16.13 0.48
CA PRO A 9 -4.72 -16.60 -0.86
C PRO A 9 -5.92 -16.42 -1.80
N GLY A 10 -5.73 -15.74 -2.94
CA GLY A 10 -6.81 -15.39 -3.88
C GLY A 10 -7.78 -14.29 -3.41
N GLY A 11 -7.51 -13.65 -2.27
CA GLY A 11 -8.36 -12.61 -1.68
C GLY A 11 -8.09 -11.19 -2.15
N TYR A 12 -7.20 -11.00 -3.12
CA TYR A 12 -6.83 -9.73 -3.74
C TYR A 12 -6.87 -9.88 -5.26
N ASP A 13 -7.12 -8.79 -5.98
CA ASP A 13 -7.14 -8.75 -7.45
C ASP A 13 -5.97 -7.95 -8.04
N GLN A 14 -5.28 -7.16 -7.21
CA GLN A 14 -4.19 -6.31 -7.65
C GLN A 14 -3.09 -6.15 -6.59
N VAL A 15 -1.84 -6.00 -7.06
CA VAL A 15 -0.71 -5.52 -6.26
C VAL A 15 -0.18 -4.24 -6.88
N VAL A 16 -0.08 -3.18 -6.08
CA VAL A 16 0.48 -1.88 -6.48
C VAL A 16 1.83 -1.71 -5.81
N PHE A 17 2.83 -1.26 -6.58
CA PHE A 17 4.16 -0.93 -6.08
C PHE A 17 4.35 0.59 -6.10
N ARG A 18 4.91 1.12 -5.03
CA ARG A 18 5.31 2.52 -4.87
C ARG A 18 6.80 2.57 -4.54
N GLY A 19 7.60 3.21 -5.38
CA GLY A 19 9.06 3.27 -5.24
C GLY A 19 9.81 2.31 -6.19
N ASP A 20 11.07 2.02 -5.89
CA ASP A 20 11.97 1.26 -6.76
C ASP A 20 12.07 -0.22 -6.32
N VAL A 21 11.42 -1.08 -7.10
CA VAL A 21 11.45 -2.54 -6.89
C VAL A 21 12.82 -3.15 -7.17
N ALA A 22 13.57 -2.61 -8.15
CA ALA A 22 14.90 -3.12 -8.51
C ALA A 22 15.93 -2.78 -7.42
N ALA A 23 15.84 -1.58 -6.84
CA ALA A 23 16.68 -1.16 -5.72
C ALA A 23 16.25 -1.74 -4.35
N ARG A 24 15.08 -2.39 -4.29
CA ARG A 24 14.44 -2.87 -3.04
C ARG A 24 14.09 -1.73 -2.07
N GLU A 25 13.69 -0.59 -2.60
CA GLU A 25 13.22 0.56 -1.83
C GLU A 25 11.79 0.88 -2.27
N PHE A 26 10.82 0.11 -1.75
CA PHE A 26 9.44 0.21 -2.19
C PHE A 26 8.42 -0.17 -1.11
N ILE A 27 7.17 0.22 -1.36
CA ILE A 27 5.98 -0.28 -0.66
C ILE A 27 5.14 -1.09 -1.65
N ALA A 28 4.74 -2.28 -1.27
CA ALA A 28 3.74 -3.08 -2.00
C ALA A 28 2.40 -3.01 -1.27
N PHE A 29 1.33 -2.77 -2.01
CA PHE A 29 -0.04 -2.75 -1.51
C PHE A 29 -0.85 -3.86 -2.18
N TRP A 30 -1.59 -4.63 -1.41
CA TRP A 30 -2.54 -5.62 -1.93
C TRP A 30 -3.94 -5.04 -1.89
N LEU A 31 -4.62 -5.06 -3.02
CA LEU A 31 -5.93 -4.44 -3.19
C LEU A 31 -7.00 -5.47 -3.58
N LYS A 32 -8.24 -5.16 -3.19
CA LYS A 32 -9.45 -5.77 -3.71
C LYS A 32 -10.47 -4.67 -3.97
N ASP A 33 -10.99 -4.57 -5.19
CA ASP A 33 -11.96 -3.55 -5.60
C ASP A 33 -11.48 -2.13 -5.21
N ASP A 34 -10.22 -1.83 -5.53
CA ASP A 34 -9.50 -0.58 -5.21
C ASP A 34 -9.31 -0.25 -3.71
N ARG A 35 -9.59 -1.20 -2.81
CA ARG A 35 -9.41 -1.03 -1.36
C ARG A 35 -8.15 -1.73 -0.88
N VAL A 36 -7.35 -1.05 -0.06
CA VAL A 36 -6.13 -1.61 0.51
C VAL A 36 -6.47 -2.65 1.58
N LEU A 37 -5.95 -3.86 1.43
CA LEU A 37 -6.13 -4.97 2.37
C LEU A 37 -4.89 -5.19 3.25
N ALA A 38 -3.72 -4.96 2.67
CA ALA A 38 -2.42 -5.09 3.33
C ALA A 38 -1.37 -4.24 2.62
N GLY A 39 -0.29 -3.94 3.34
CA GLY A 39 0.89 -3.26 2.81
C GLY A 39 2.18 -3.88 3.32
N MET A 40 3.27 -3.70 2.56
CA MET A 40 4.60 -4.19 2.89
C MET A 40 5.65 -3.18 2.46
N ASN A 41 6.47 -2.70 3.40
CA ASN A 41 7.58 -1.78 3.11
C ASN A 41 8.92 -2.53 3.11
N VAL A 42 9.75 -2.24 2.11
CA VAL A 42 11.11 -2.77 1.95
C VAL A 42 12.06 -1.59 1.90
N ASN A 43 13.00 -1.54 2.85
CA ASN A 43 13.99 -0.46 3.03
C ASN A 43 13.44 0.97 3.09
N ILE A 44 12.14 1.14 3.33
CA ILE A 44 11.48 2.41 3.61
C ILE A 44 11.01 2.39 5.07
N TRP A 45 11.28 3.46 5.81
CA TRP A 45 10.95 3.61 7.24
C TRP A 45 9.78 4.59 7.43
N ASP A 46 9.21 4.64 8.63
CA ASP A 46 8.17 5.61 9.03
C ASP A 46 6.87 5.61 8.19
N VAL A 47 6.54 4.49 7.52
CA VAL A 47 5.36 4.35 6.65
C VAL A 47 4.27 3.41 7.19
N ILE A 48 4.49 2.77 8.34
CA ILE A 48 3.56 1.77 8.90
C ILE A 48 2.21 2.39 9.26
N GLU A 49 2.21 3.51 9.99
CA GLU A 49 0.98 4.17 10.42
C GLU A 49 0.13 4.63 9.22
N PRO A 50 0.67 5.33 8.19
CA PRO A 50 -0.09 5.64 6.98
C PRO A 50 -0.65 4.40 6.26
N ILE A 51 0.09 3.30 6.20
CA ILE A 51 -0.38 2.04 5.60
C ILE A 51 -1.56 1.46 6.41
N GLU A 52 -1.47 1.46 7.74
CA GLU A 52 -2.55 1.00 8.61
C GLU A 52 -3.82 1.83 8.45
N GLU A 53 -3.68 3.15 8.34
CA GLU A 53 -4.81 4.04 8.10
C GLU A 53 -5.54 3.70 6.81
N LEU A 54 -4.82 3.48 5.70
CA LEU A 54 -5.41 3.05 4.42
C LEU A 54 -6.14 1.70 4.54
N ILE A 55 -5.57 0.75 5.29
CA ILE A 55 -6.20 -0.56 5.53
C ILE A 55 -7.48 -0.42 6.38
N ARG A 56 -7.47 0.46 7.39
CA ARG A 56 -8.61 0.70 8.29
C ARG A 56 -9.73 1.47 7.61
N ALA A 57 -9.37 2.46 6.79
CA ALA A 57 -10.26 3.27 5.97
C ALA A 57 -11.17 2.41 5.10
N ARG A 58 -10.56 1.40 4.44
CA ARG A 58 -11.19 0.56 3.42
C ARG A 58 -11.88 1.38 2.35
N THR A 59 -11.52 2.64 2.13
CA THR A 59 -12.07 3.46 1.06
C THR A 59 -11.39 3.07 -0.26
N PRO A 60 -12.11 3.12 -1.41
CA PRO A 60 -11.45 2.96 -2.70
C PRO A 60 -10.41 4.06 -2.91
N VAL A 61 -9.21 3.68 -3.35
CA VAL A 61 -8.09 4.57 -3.64
C VAL A 61 -7.71 4.40 -5.11
N ASP A 62 -7.41 5.50 -5.81
CA ASP A 62 -6.87 5.42 -7.16
C ASP A 62 -5.50 4.71 -7.14
N PRO A 63 -5.35 3.55 -7.83
CA PRO A 63 -4.08 2.82 -7.84
C PRO A 63 -2.89 3.63 -8.38
N ARG A 64 -3.13 4.62 -9.25
CA ARG A 64 -2.07 5.49 -9.77
C ARG A 64 -1.57 6.47 -8.71
N ALA A 65 -2.48 7.08 -7.97
CA ALA A 65 -2.14 7.94 -6.83
C ALA A 65 -1.42 7.15 -5.74
N LEU A 66 -1.84 5.90 -5.50
CA LEU A 66 -1.20 5.01 -4.53
C LEU A 66 0.25 4.64 -4.94
N ALA A 67 0.50 4.46 -6.24
CA ALA A 67 1.81 4.14 -6.80
C ALA A 67 2.78 5.34 -6.84
N ASP A 68 2.27 6.57 -6.77
CA ASP A 68 3.06 7.80 -6.98
C ASP A 68 3.92 8.14 -5.74
N PRO A 69 5.26 7.98 -5.79
CA PRO A 69 6.12 8.27 -4.65
C PRO A 69 6.14 9.75 -4.26
N ASP A 70 5.76 10.67 -5.16
CA ASP A 70 5.77 12.12 -4.91
C ASP A 70 4.51 12.60 -4.19
N GLN A 71 3.45 11.79 -4.16
CA GLN A 71 2.23 12.07 -3.40
C GLN A 71 2.31 11.46 -2.00
N PRO A 72 2.30 12.25 -0.91
CA PRO A 72 2.29 11.72 0.45
C PRO A 72 1.10 10.77 0.69
N LEU A 73 1.34 9.64 1.37
CA LEU A 73 0.30 8.63 1.63
C LEU A 73 -0.85 9.18 2.48
N ASP A 74 -0.56 10.12 3.36
CA ASP A 74 -1.52 10.76 4.26
C ASP A 74 -2.49 11.72 3.52
N HIS A 75 -2.22 12.04 2.25
CA HIS A 75 -3.13 12.78 1.36
C HIS A 75 -4.10 11.88 0.58
N LEU A 76 -3.99 10.55 0.71
CA LEU A 76 -4.91 9.61 0.10
C LEU A 76 -6.20 9.48 0.94
N PRO A 77 -7.32 9.02 0.35
CA PRO A 77 -8.57 8.80 1.07
C PRO A 77 -8.38 7.90 2.29
N ARG A 78 -8.95 8.32 3.43
CA ARG A 78 -8.98 7.57 4.70
C ARG A 78 -10.41 7.28 5.14
#